data_AF-A0A239EBN2-F1
#
_entry.id   AF-A0A239EBN2-F1
#
_cell.length_a   1.000
_cell.length_b   1.000
_cell.length_c   1.000
_cell.angle_alpha   90.00
_cell.angle_beta   90.00
_cell.angle_gamma   90.00
#
_symmetry.space_group_name_H-M   'P 1'
#
loop_
_entity.id
_entity.type
_entity.pdbx_description
1 polymer ?
#
loop_
_entity_poly.entity_id
_entity_poly.type
_entity_poly.pdbx_seq_one_letter_code
_entity_poly.pdbx_strand_id
1 'polypeptide(L)'
;MEQVERNRSSAVVWLLIAVTALAVGVAMVFLTRDALEREREFRAAPPCASAPVEVSECRWEQRFTVRSVDTHSGKRQSPEADFLLPSGKPWHLTFRRTGPVLSQLEPDDKVVGLIWRGQVVEVRDAAGTWQETSDGPLEWPEDRLVGALAGLSTGLMALVGALWALFTRGPRHARAARVVRWHGVPMGVAAVVVLWVQAAGEWPMWSIPAVWGPLALLLLASAAAFAAAALRGELGYEAPSSAGSPRAPGGLPGAGSGPGTVRA
;
A
#
# COMPACT_ATOMS: atom_id res chain seq x y z
N MET A 1 36.81 -9.42 -0.21
CA MET A 1 35.83 -10.53 -0.29
C MET A 1 34.52 -10.16 0.41
N GLU A 2 34.57 -9.72 1.67
CA GLU A 2 33.44 -9.29 2.51
C GLU A 2 32.49 -8.22 1.90
N GLN A 3 33.01 -7.33 1.05
CA GLN A 3 32.22 -6.26 0.42
C GLN A 3 31.38 -6.75 -0.78
N VAL A 4 31.82 -7.83 -1.45
CA VAL A 4 31.09 -8.46 -2.56
C VAL A 4 29.95 -9.31 -2.02
N GLU A 5 30.17 -10.00 -0.90
CA GLU A 5 29.18 -10.84 -0.23
C GLU A 5 28.02 -10.03 0.36
N ARG A 6 28.34 -8.88 0.99
CA ARG A 6 27.36 -7.90 1.49
C ARG A 6 26.50 -7.28 0.39
N ASN A 7 27.06 -7.09 -0.81
CA ASN A 7 26.32 -6.58 -1.95
C ASN A 7 25.40 -7.65 -2.57
N ARG A 8 25.81 -8.92 -2.60
CA ARG A 8 24.96 -10.03 -3.05
C ARG A 8 23.80 -10.29 -2.09
N SER A 9 24.05 -10.33 -0.78
CA SER A 9 22.97 -10.53 0.21
C SER A 9 21.93 -9.40 0.14
N SER A 10 22.38 -8.14 0.01
CA SER A 10 21.48 -7.01 -0.20
C SER A 10 20.66 -7.14 -1.50
N ALA A 11 21.27 -7.54 -2.61
CA ALA A 11 20.54 -7.71 -3.88
C ALA A 11 19.47 -8.82 -3.79
N VAL A 12 19.76 -9.92 -3.11
CA VAL A 12 18.81 -11.02 -2.90
C VAL A 12 17.63 -10.58 -2.03
N VAL A 13 17.87 -9.86 -0.94
CA VAL A 13 16.79 -9.32 -0.09
C VAL A 13 15.88 -8.38 -0.88
N TRP A 14 16.45 -7.48 -1.69
CA TRP A 14 15.67 -6.58 -2.54
C TRP A 14 14.88 -7.32 -3.62
N LEU A 15 15.42 -8.41 -4.17
CA LEU A 15 14.71 -9.27 -5.11
C LEU A 15 13.50 -9.95 -4.44
N LEU A 16 13.65 -10.45 -3.20
CA LEU A 16 12.56 -11.05 -2.44
C LEU A 16 11.46 -10.04 -2.13
N ILE A 17 11.83 -8.82 -1.74
CA ILE A 17 10.88 -7.72 -1.53
C ILE A 17 10.14 -7.40 -2.84
N ALA A 18 10.86 -7.34 -3.96
CA ALA A 18 10.27 -7.07 -5.28
C ALA A 18 9.24 -8.13 -5.67
N VAL A 19 9.60 -9.41 -5.57
CA VAL A 19 8.72 -10.54 -5.90
C VAL A 19 7.49 -10.55 -5.00
N THR A 20 7.66 -10.33 -3.70
CA THR A 20 6.56 -10.31 -2.73
C THR A 20 5.60 -9.15 -3.03
N ALA A 21 6.13 -7.94 -3.25
CA ALA A 21 5.32 -6.77 -3.58
C ALA A 21 4.55 -6.93 -4.90
N LEU A 22 5.20 -7.50 -5.93
CA LEU A 22 4.55 -7.83 -7.20
C LEU A 22 3.46 -8.89 -7.02
N ALA A 23 3.73 -9.95 -6.27
CA ALA A 23 2.76 -11.01 -6.01
C ALA A 23 1.51 -10.48 -5.29
N VAL A 24 1.71 -9.64 -4.26
CA VAL A 24 0.60 -8.96 -3.57
C VAL A 24 -0.15 -8.03 -4.54
N GLY A 25 0.55 -7.24 -5.34
CA GLY A 25 -0.07 -6.34 -6.31
C GLY A 25 -0.92 -7.09 -7.34
N VAL A 26 -0.41 -8.21 -7.89
CA VAL A 26 -1.14 -9.07 -8.81
C VAL A 26 -2.34 -9.73 -8.15
N ALA A 27 -2.18 -10.27 -6.93
CA ALA A 27 -3.29 -10.85 -6.18
C ALA A 27 -4.43 -9.84 -5.97
N MET A 28 -4.09 -8.60 -5.64
CA MET A 28 -5.08 -7.52 -5.50
C MET A 28 -5.82 -7.21 -6.80
N VAL A 29 -5.14 -7.24 -7.96
CA VAL A 29 -5.81 -7.09 -9.27
C VAL A 29 -6.84 -8.20 -9.51
N PHE A 30 -6.51 -9.45 -9.19
CA PHE A 30 -7.45 -10.56 -9.32
C PHE A 30 -8.66 -10.40 -8.37
N LEU A 31 -8.41 -10.02 -7.12
CA LEU A 31 -9.48 -9.75 -6.15
C LEU A 31 -10.40 -8.60 -6.59
N THR A 32 -9.89 -7.58 -7.28
CA THR A 32 -10.73 -6.52 -7.86
C THR A 32 -11.57 -7.05 -9.02
N ARG A 33 -11.00 -7.90 -9.89
CA ARG A 33 -11.77 -8.50 -11.00
C ARG A 33 -12.90 -9.37 -10.50
N ASP A 34 -12.64 -10.22 -9.51
CA ASP A 34 -13.67 -11.10 -8.93
C ASP A 34 -14.79 -10.30 -8.26
N ALA A 35 -14.47 -9.18 -7.62
CA ALA A 35 -15.47 -8.27 -7.07
C ALA A 35 -16.32 -7.62 -8.16
N LEU A 36 -15.70 -7.11 -9.23
CA LEU A 36 -16.43 -6.52 -10.36
C LEU A 36 -17.34 -7.54 -11.06
N GLU A 37 -16.91 -8.79 -11.17
CA GLU A 37 -17.76 -9.83 -11.75
C GLU A 37 -18.94 -10.17 -10.83
N ARG A 38 -18.71 -10.30 -9.51
CA ARG A 38 -19.81 -10.46 -8.53
C ARG A 38 -20.80 -9.31 -8.55
N GLU A 39 -20.32 -8.08 -8.69
CA GLU A 39 -21.16 -6.89 -8.84
C GLU A 39 -22.02 -6.96 -10.11
N ARG A 40 -21.43 -7.38 -11.24
CA ARG A 40 -22.17 -7.57 -12.49
C ARG A 40 -23.23 -8.65 -12.37
N GLU A 41 -22.89 -9.79 -11.78
CA GLU A 41 -23.82 -10.89 -11.52
C GLU A 41 -24.99 -10.42 -10.66
N PHE A 42 -24.71 -9.69 -9.57
CA PHE A 42 -25.74 -9.13 -8.70
C PHE A 42 -26.63 -8.12 -9.41
N ARG A 43 -26.06 -7.22 -10.24
CA ARG A 43 -26.85 -6.25 -11.01
C ARG A 43 -27.71 -6.92 -12.09
N ALA A 44 -27.20 -7.98 -12.70
CA ALA A 44 -27.92 -8.76 -13.71
C ALA A 44 -28.98 -9.69 -13.10
N ALA A 45 -28.88 -10.01 -11.80
CA ALA A 45 -29.81 -10.90 -11.13
C ALA A 45 -31.26 -10.40 -11.18
N PRO A 46 -32.22 -11.20 -11.68
CA PRO A 46 -33.62 -10.83 -11.67
C PRO A 46 -34.19 -10.87 -10.23
N PRO A 47 -35.30 -10.16 -9.95
CA PRO A 47 -36.03 -10.35 -8.70
C PRO A 47 -36.61 -11.76 -8.61
N CYS A 48 -36.59 -12.38 -7.43
CA CYS A 48 -37.17 -13.70 -7.22
C CYS A 48 -38.71 -13.63 -7.31
N ALA A 49 -39.32 -14.62 -7.98
CA ALA A 49 -40.78 -14.74 -8.05
C ALA A 49 -41.43 -15.15 -6.73
N SER A 50 -40.67 -15.85 -5.87
CA SER A 50 -41.09 -16.29 -4.55
C SER A 50 -39.89 -16.31 -3.60
N ALA A 51 -40.16 -16.42 -2.30
CA ALA A 51 -39.12 -16.51 -1.28
C ALA A 51 -38.22 -17.73 -1.54
N PRO A 52 -36.91 -17.55 -1.76
CA PRO A 52 -36.00 -18.66 -2.02
C PRO A 52 -35.78 -19.49 -0.75
N VAL A 53 -35.91 -20.81 -0.89
CA VAL A 53 -35.68 -21.79 0.20
C VAL A 53 -34.22 -22.25 0.23
N GLU A 54 -33.52 -22.12 -0.90
CA GLU A 54 -32.11 -22.47 -1.09
C GLU A 54 -31.30 -21.28 -1.64
N VAL A 55 -29.99 -21.43 -1.74
CA VAL A 55 -29.08 -20.44 -2.33
C VAL A 55 -29.50 -20.18 -3.78
N SER A 56 -30.10 -19.02 -4.05
CA SER A 56 -30.58 -18.62 -5.37
C SER A 56 -29.83 -17.42 -5.93
N GLU A 57 -29.65 -17.38 -7.24
CA GLU A 57 -29.01 -16.25 -7.93
C GLU A 57 -29.93 -15.03 -8.14
N CYS A 58 -31.21 -15.13 -7.79
CA CYS A 58 -32.16 -14.03 -7.84
C CYS A 58 -32.10 -13.14 -6.58
N ARG A 59 -32.60 -11.91 -6.70
CA ARG A 59 -32.67 -10.92 -5.62
C ARG A 59 -34.02 -10.99 -4.91
N TRP A 60 -34.03 -11.13 -3.59
CA TRP A 60 -35.25 -11.22 -2.78
C TRP A 60 -35.29 -10.13 -1.71
N GLU A 61 -36.39 -9.37 -1.65
CA GLU A 61 -36.60 -8.40 -0.59
C GLU A 61 -37.27 -9.06 0.63
N GLN A 62 -36.61 -9.01 1.77
CA GLN A 62 -37.09 -9.53 3.04
C GLN A 62 -37.23 -8.40 4.05
N ARG A 63 -38.40 -8.30 4.67
CA ARG A 63 -38.58 -7.37 5.79
C ARG A 63 -37.97 -7.95 7.05
N PHE A 64 -37.28 -7.11 7.79
CA PHE A 64 -36.70 -7.43 9.09
C PHE A 64 -37.10 -6.39 10.13
N THR A 65 -37.08 -6.79 11.39
CA THR A 65 -37.20 -5.90 12.54
C THR A 65 -35.87 -5.87 13.27
N VAL A 66 -35.35 -4.68 13.56
CA VAL A 66 -34.10 -4.52 14.30
C VAL A 66 -34.30 -5.02 15.73
N ARG A 67 -33.38 -5.85 16.21
CA ARG A 67 -33.35 -6.28 17.62
C ARG A 67 -32.33 -5.50 18.42
N SER A 68 -31.13 -5.39 17.89
CA SER A 68 -30.01 -4.71 18.52
C SER A 68 -29.04 -4.23 17.45
N VAL A 69 -28.38 -3.11 17.74
CA VAL A 69 -27.37 -2.51 16.87
C VAL A 69 -26.15 -2.18 17.73
N ASP A 70 -25.03 -2.78 17.39
CA ASP A 70 -23.74 -2.55 18.02
C ASP A 70 -22.82 -1.84 17.02
N THR A 71 -22.90 -0.50 17.01
CA THR A 71 -22.14 0.33 16.06
C THR A 71 -20.64 0.37 16.35
N HIS A 72 -20.19 -0.14 17.51
CA HIS A 72 -18.79 -0.18 17.94
C HIS A 72 -18.02 1.13 17.68
N SER A 73 -18.68 2.29 17.82
CA SER A 73 -18.11 3.58 17.45
C SER A 73 -16.80 3.84 18.22
N GLY A 74 -15.71 4.06 17.48
CA GLY A 74 -14.38 4.30 18.04
C GLY A 74 -13.55 3.07 18.43
N LYS A 75 -14.04 1.84 18.22
CA LYS A 75 -13.27 0.60 18.43
C LYS A 75 -12.86 -0.05 17.11
N ARG A 76 -11.82 -0.88 17.13
CA ARG A 76 -11.30 -1.62 15.96
C ARG A 76 -12.16 -2.83 15.57
N GLN A 77 -13.41 -2.90 16.05
CA GLN A 77 -14.36 -3.99 15.83
C GLN A 77 -15.34 -3.60 14.73
N SER A 78 -15.75 -4.59 13.92
CA SER A 78 -16.76 -4.39 12.89
C SER A 78 -18.10 -4.06 13.55
N PRO A 79 -18.87 -3.09 13.02
CA PRO A 79 -20.23 -2.87 13.46
C PRO A 79 -21.13 -4.09 13.16
N GLU A 80 -22.02 -4.41 14.09
CA GLU A 80 -22.88 -5.58 14.02
C GLU A 80 -24.33 -5.16 14.31
N ALA A 81 -25.30 -5.86 13.73
CA ALA A 81 -26.69 -5.72 14.12
C ALA A 81 -27.42 -7.06 13.99
N ASP A 82 -28.31 -7.30 14.96
CA ASP A 82 -29.20 -8.43 14.94
C ASP A 82 -30.57 -8.01 14.45
N PHE A 83 -31.08 -8.76 13.49
CA PHE A 83 -32.37 -8.57 12.88
C PHE A 83 -33.28 -9.76 13.20
N LEU A 84 -34.59 -9.52 13.21
CA LEU A 84 -35.62 -10.52 13.39
C LEU A 84 -36.41 -10.65 12.10
N LEU A 85 -36.57 -11.89 11.64
CA LEU A 85 -37.52 -12.19 10.58
C LEU A 85 -38.95 -12.04 11.11
N PRO A 86 -39.96 -11.91 10.23
CA PRO A 86 -41.36 -11.96 10.61
C PRO A 86 -41.74 -13.27 11.34
N SER A 87 -40.96 -14.34 11.15
CA SER A 87 -41.07 -15.60 11.89
C SER A 87 -40.50 -15.57 13.31
N GLY A 88 -39.87 -14.46 13.73
CA GLY A 88 -39.16 -14.31 15.00
C GLY A 88 -37.76 -14.91 15.02
N LYS A 89 -37.28 -15.49 13.92
CA LYS A 89 -35.93 -16.04 13.84
C LYS A 89 -34.89 -14.91 13.81
N PRO A 90 -33.86 -14.93 14.67
CA PRO A 90 -32.77 -13.97 14.62
C PRO A 90 -31.87 -14.20 13.41
N TRP A 91 -31.35 -13.10 12.87
CA TRP A 91 -30.40 -13.05 11.78
C TRP A 91 -29.33 -12.03 12.12
N HIS A 92 -28.11 -12.50 12.27
CA HIS A 92 -26.96 -11.67 12.60
C HIS A 92 -26.36 -11.10 11.32
N LEU A 93 -26.20 -9.78 11.25
CA LEU A 93 -25.55 -9.09 10.14
C LEU A 93 -24.36 -8.30 10.64
N THR A 94 -23.28 -8.37 9.88
CA THR A 94 -22.10 -7.53 10.11
C THR A 94 -22.03 -6.47 9.02
N PHE A 95 -21.53 -5.30 9.39
CA PHE A 95 -21.28 -4.20 8.49
C PHE A 95 -19.80 -3.86 8.53
N ARG A 96 -19.26 -3.39 7.41
CA ARG A 96 -17.84 -2.99 7.34
C ARG A 96 -17.58 -1.67 8.04
N ARG A 97 -18.55 -0.76 8.01
CA ARG A 97 -18.47 0.60 8.58
C ARG A 97 -19.82 1.01 9.15
N THR A 98 -19.80 1.93 10.11
CA THR A 98 -21.00 2.57 10.63
C THR A 98 -21.48 3.57 9.58
N GLY A 99 -22.34 3.10 8.68
CA GLY A 99 -22.96 3.92 7.64
C GLY A 99 -24.24 4.62 8.12
N PRO A 100 -24.89 5.40 7.23
CA PRO A 100 -26.01 6.27 7.58
C PRO A 100 -27.26 5.51 8.04
N VAL A 101 -27.47 4.29 7.53
CA VAL A 101 -28.56 3.42 7.98
C VAL A 101 -28.24 2.92 9.38
N LEU A 102 -27.08 2.29 9.57
CA LEU A 102 -26.71 1.68 10.84
C LEU A 102 -26.61 2.68 11.99
N SER A 103 -26.22 3.93 11.71
CA SER A 103 -26.14 4.99 12.73
C SER A 103 -27.50 5.48 13.23
N GLN A 104 -28.56 5.25 12.46
CA GLN A 104 -29.91 5.74 12.74
C GLN A 104 -30.89 4.63 13.13
N LEU A 105 -30.48 3.36 13.02
CA LEU A 105 -31.33 2.23 13.38
C LEU A 105 -31.51 2.14 14.89
N GLU A 106 -32.76 2.11 15.31
CA GLU A 106 -33.16 1.84 16.68
C GLU A 106 -33.75 0.42 16.79
N PRO A 107 -33.71 -0.21 17.99
CA PRO A 107 -34.47 -1.43 18.23
C PRO A 107 -35.94 -1.27 17.84
N ASP A 108 -36.54 -2.34 17.31
CA ASP A 108 -37.91 -2.41 16.78
C ASP A 108 -38.18 -1.68 15.45
N ASP A 109 -37.17 -1.03 14.86
CA ASP A 109 -37.29 -0.46 13.52
C ASP A 109 -37.53 -1.52 12.45
N LYS A 110 -38.32 -1.16 11.44
CA LYS A 110 -38.59 -2.02 10.28
C LYS A 110 -37.68 -1.63 9.13
N VAL A 111 -36.89 -2.58 8.67
CA VAL A 111 -36.01 -2.42 7.51
C VAL A 111 -36.32 -3.45 6.43
N VAL A 112 -35.91 -3.16 5.21
CA VAL A 112 -35.96 -4.10 4.09
C VAL A 112 -34.54 -4.52 3.76
N GLY A 113 -34.22 -5.80 3.99
CA GLY A 113 -32.96 -6.39 3.57
C GLY A 113 -33.12 -7.05 2.21
N LEU A 114 -32.14 -6.83 1.33
CA LEU A 114 -32.05 -7.50 0.04
C LEU A 114 -31.18 -8.75 0.19
N ILE A 115 -31.73 -9.91 -0.14
CA ILE A 115 -31.06 -11.20 -0.08
C ILE A 115 -30.61 -11.61 -1.48
N TRP A 116 -29.34 -12.00 -1.60
CA TRP A 116 -28.77 -12.57 -2.81
C TRP A 116 -27.84 -13.72 -2.43
N ARG A 117 -27.95 -14.85 -3.15
CA ARG A 117 -27.20 -16.10 -2.83
C ARG A 117 -27.27 -16.51 -1.34
N GLY A 118 -28.45 -16.29 -0.72
CA GLY A 118 -28.71 -16.65 0.67
C GLY A 118 -28.12 -15.72 1.73
N GLN A 119 -27.45 -14.64 1.33
CA GLN A 119 -26.90 -13.62 2.23
C GLN A 119 -27.68 -12.31 2.09
N VAL A 120 -27.84 -11.58 3.19
CA VAL A 120 -28.38 -10.21 3.14
C VAL A 120 -27.24 -9.31 2.68
N VAL A 121 -27.35 -8.76 1.48
CA VAL A 121 -26.29 -7.96 0.84
C VAL A 121 -26.49 -6.46 1.06
N GLU A 122 -27.74 -6.01 1.17
CA GLU A 122 -28.09 -4.61 1.39
C GLU A 122 -29.21 -4.51 2.41
N VAL A 123 -29.22 -3.42 3.17
CA VAL A 123 -30.28 -3.07 4.13
C VAL A 123 -30.77 -1.67 3.82
N ARG A 124 -32.09 -1.52 3.75
CA ARG A 124 -32.79 -0.26 3.47
C ARG A 124 -33.65 0.15 4.65
N ASP A 125 -33.52 1.41 5.07
CA ASP A 125 -34.39 2.01 6.08
C ASP A 125 -35.75 2.41 5.49
N ALA A 126 -36.64 2.90 6.35
CA ALA A 126 -37.95 3.41 5.94
C ALA A 126 -37.86 4.73 5.12
N ALA A 127 -36.77 5.49 5.27
CA ALA A 127 -36.51 6.71 4.51
C ALA A 127 -36.01 6.42 3.07
N GLY A 128 -35.72 5.16 2.76
CA GLY A 128 -35.19 4.71 1.47
C GLY A 128 -33.67 4.80 1.37
N THR A 129 -32.97 5.20 2.44
CA THR A 129 -31.52 5.11 2.55
C THR A 129 -31.12 3.64 2.54
N TRP A 130 -30.06 3.32 1.81
CA TRP A 130 -29.54 1.97 1.73
C TRP A 130 -28.10 1.94 2.24
N GLN A 131 -27.74 0.80 2.82
CA GLN A 131 -26.39 0.51 3.27
C GLN A 131 -26.08 -0.95 2.98
N GLU A 132 -24.86 -1.19 2.53
CA GLU A 132 -24.38 -2.52 2.22
C GLU A 132 -23.84 -3.25 3.46
N THR A 133 -24.05 -4.56 3.51
CA THR A 133 -23.52 -5.44 4.56
C THR A 133 -22.09 -5.90 4.22
N SER A 134 -21.41 -6.58 5.13
CA SER A 134 -20.09 -7.17 4.85
C SER A 134 -20.11 -8.23 3.75
N ASP A 135 -21.25 -8.90 3.59
CA ASP A 135 -21.52 -9.94 2.59
C ASP A 135 -21.98 -9.37 1.24
N GLY A 136 -22.04 -8.04 1.14
CA GLY A 136 -22.40 -7.34 -0.09
C GLY A 136 -21.44 -7.60 -1.26
N PRO A 137 -21.96 -7.60 -2.50
CA PRO A 137 -21.16 -7.86 -3.71
C PRO A 137 -20.25 -6.69 -4.08
N LEU A 138 -20.54 -5.47 -3.61
CA LEU A 138 -19.74 -4.27 -3.87
C LEU A 138 -18.63 -4.17 -2.82
N GLU A 139 -17.65 -5.07 -2.91
CA GLU A 139 -16.40 -4.81 -2.22
C GLU A 139 -15.75 -3.57 -2.84
N TRP A 140 -15.63 -2.48 -2.08
CA TRP A 140 -15.09 -1.22 -2.58
C TRP A 140 -13.79 -1.48 -3.36
N PRO A 141 -13.77 -1.27 -4.68
CA PRO A 141 -12.61 -1.56 -5.52
C PRO A 141 -11.37 -0.79 -5.09
N GLU A 142 -11.59 0.34 -4.41
CA GLU A 142 -10.60 1.33 -3.99
C GLU A 142 -9.49 0.66 -3.17
N ASP A 143 -9.81 0.04 -2.03
CA ASP A 143 -8.86 -0.65 -1.14
C ASP A 143 -7.98 -1.69 -1.83
N ARG A 144 -8.49 -2.33 -2.89
CA ARG A 144 -7.75 -3.34 -3.67
C ARG A 144 -6.93 -2.72 -4.79
N LEU A 145 -7.47 -1.69 -5.45
CA LEU A 145 -6.74 -0.90 -6.44
C LEU A 145 -5.50 -0.25 -5.82
N VAL A 146 -5.58 0.13 -4.55
CA VAL A 146 -4.46 0.62 -3.71
C VAL A 146 -3.35 -0.40 -3.63
N GLY A 147 -3.68 -1.60 -3.16
CA GLY A 147 -2.72 -2.66 -2.95
C GLY A 147 -2.08 -3.09 -4.28
N ALA A 148 -2.87 -3.09 -5.36
CA ALA A 148 -2.40 -3.32 -6.71
C ALA A 148 -1.39 -2.25 -7.16
N LEU A 149 -1.75 -0.96 -7.09
CA LEU A 149 -0.90 0.13 -7.56
C LEU A 149 0.38 0.27 -6.73
N ALA A 150 0.27 0.21 -5.40
CA ALA A 150 1.42 0.28 -4.51
C ALA A 150 2.34 -0.93 -4.67
N GLY A 151 1.77 -2.15 -4.67
CA GLY A 151 2.50 -3.40 -4.83
C GLY A 151 3.23 -3.48 -6.18
N LEU A 152 2.54 -3.15 -7.27
CA LEU A 152 3.13 -3.16 -8.61
C LEU A 152 4.23 -2.09 -8.74
N SER A 153 3.96 -0.84 -8.34
CA SER A 153 4.92 0.26 -8.52
C SER A 153 6.20 0.05 -7.70
N THR A 154 6.06 -0.30 -6.42
CA THR A 154 7.22 -0.58 -5.55
C THR A 154 7.94 -1.85 -6.00
N GLY A 155 7.19 -2.90 -6.35
CA GLY A 155 7.73 -4.17 -6.81
C GLY A 155 8.56 -4.05 -8.09
N LEU A 156 8.07 -3.30 -9.09
CA LEU A 156 8.78 -3.06 -10.35
C LEU A 156 10.10 -2.28 -10.14
N MET A 157 10.09 -1.22 -9.33
CA MET A 157 11.31 -0.44 -9.07
C MET A 157 12.36 -1.24 -8.29
N ALA A 158 11.92 -2.01 -7.30
CA ALA A 158 12.79 -2.91 -6.55
C ALA A 158 13.39 -4.00 -7.46
N LEU A 159 12.58 -4.57 -8.38
CA LEU A 159 13.02 -5.57 -9.35
C LEU A 159 14.08 -5.00 -10.30
N VAL A 160 13.81 -3.84 -10.93
CA VAL A 160 14.75 -3.19 -11.85
C VAL A 160 16.07 -2.87 -11.15
N GLY A 161 16.01 -2.30 -9.94
CA GLY A 161 17.21 -1.99 -9.16
C GLY A 161 18.01 -3.22 -8.70
N ALA A 162 17.33 -4.34 -8.40
CA ALA A 162 17.97 -5.60 -8.05
C ALA A 162 18.62 -6.28 -9.27
N LEU A 163 17.91 -6.39 -10.39
CA LEU A 163 18.43 -6.98 -11.63
C LEU A 163 19.62 -6.16 -12.16
N TRP A 164 19.51 -4.83 -12.17
CA TRP A 164 20.62 -3.96 -12.58
C TRP A 164 21.88 -4.23 -11.76
N ALA A 165 21.75 -4.36 -10.43
CA ALA A 165 22.87 -4.65 -9.54
C ALA A 165 23.49 -6.04 -9.73
N LEU A 166 22.71 -7.01 -10.21
CA LEU A 166 23.17 -8.38 -10.47
C LEU A 166 23.88 -8.50 -11.82
N PHE A 167 23.40 -7.79 -12.85
CA PHE A 167 23.92 -7.90 -14.21
C PHE A 167 25.04 -6.91 -14.56
N THR A 168 25.18 -5.81 -13.79
CA THR A 168 26.22 -4.81 -14.06
C THR A 168 27.34 -4.86 -13.02
N ARG A 169 28.60 -4.79 -13.48
CA ARG A 169 29.79 -4.81 -12.63
C ARG A 169 30.46 -3.45 -12.65
N GLY A 170 30.87 -2.97 -11.47
CA GLY A 170 31.63 -1.73 -11.30
C GLY A 170 31.03 -0.81 -10.24
N PRO A 171 31.88 0.02 -9.58
CA PRO A 171 31.46 0.85 -8.45
C PRO A 171 30.43 1.92 -8.85
N ARG A 172 30.47 2.42 -10.09
CA ARG A 172 29.51 3.41 -10.62
C ARG A 172 28.12 2.81 -10.83
N HIS A 173 28.04 1.60 -11.39
CA HIS A 173 26.77 0.89 -11.58
C HIS A 173 26.14 0.44 -10.26
N ALA A 174 26.96 0.03 -9.27
CA ALA A 174 26.48 -0.28 -7.93
C ALA A 174 25.85 0.95 -7.23
N ARG A 175 26.41 2.14 -7.44
CA ARG A 175 25.83 3.42 -6.98
C ARG A 175 24.52 3.72 -7.68
N ALA A 176 24.48 3.67 -9.01
CA ALA A 176 23.26 3.89 -9.78
C ALA A 176 22.13 2.95 -9.35
N ALA A 177 22.43 1.65 -9.20
CA ALA A 177 21.47 0.65 -8.74
C ALA A 177 20.99 0.89 -7.30
N ARG A 178 21.83 1.45 -6.42
CA ARG A 178 21.43 1.84 -5.05
C ARG A 178 20.48 3.04 -5.09
N VAL A 179 20.75 4.03 -5.94
CA VAL A 179 19.92 5.23 -6.06
C VAL A 179 18.54 4.89 -6.64
N VAL A 180 18.49 4.04 -7.67
CA VAL A 180 17.22 3.53 -8.23
C VAL A 180 16.41 2.78 -7.19
N ARG A 181 17.05 1.90 -6.38
CA ARG A 181 16.38 1.19 -5.28
C ARG A 181 15.81 2.14 -4.24
N TRP A 182 16.58 3.14 -3.83
CA TRP A 182 16.13 4.11 -2.83
C TRP A 182 15.04 5.04 -3.32
N HIS A 183 14.91 5.26 -4.64
CA HIS A 183 13.78 6.00 -5.22
C HIS A 183 12.47 5.17 -5.25
N GLY A 184 12.55 3.84 -5.16
CA GLY A 184 11.37 2.98 -5.00
C GLY A 184 10.65 3.18 -3.66
N VAL A 185 11.38 3.60 -2.61
CA VAL A 185 10.83 3.86 -1.27
C VAL A 185 9.91 5.10 -1.23
N PRO A 186 10.35 6.32 -1.64
CA PRO A 186 9.46 7.48 -1.68
C PRO A 186 8.31 7.29 -2.67
N MET A 187 8.48 6.48 -3.71
CA MET A 187 7.38 6.10 -4.60
C MET A 187 6.33 5.25 -3.87
N GLY A 188 6.74 4.22 -3.14
CA GLY A 188 5.83 3.45 -2.28
C GLY A 188 5.14 4.32 -1.22
N VAL A 189 5.89 5.19 -0.54
CA VAL A 189 5.32 6.11 0.46
C VAL A 189 4.35 7.10 -0.17
N ALA A 190 4.69 7.70 -1.31
CA ALA A 190 3.80 8.63 -1.99
C ALA A 190 2.51 7.95 -2.47
N ALA A 191 2.57 6.68 -2.88
CA ALA A 191 1.37 5.91 -3.21
C ALA A 191 0.44 5.79 -2.00
N VAL A 192 0.99 5.46 -0.82
CA VAL A 192 0.23 5.36 0.43
C VAL A 192 -0.34 6.72 0.85
N VAL A 193 0.41 7.81 0.68
CA VAL A 193 -0.04 9.17 1.06
C VAL A 193 -1.12 9.70 0.12
N VAL A 194 -0.94 9.62 -1.20
CA VAL A 194 -1.97 10.03 -2.19
C VAL A 194 -3.29 9.32 -1.89
N LEU A 195 -3.19 8.09 -1.42
CA LEU A 195 -4.34 7.29 -1.11
C LEU A 195 -4.99 7.61 0.24
N TRP A 196 -4.20 7.85 1.28
CA TRP A 196 -4.73 8.30 2.56
C TRP A 196 -5.55 9.60 2.39
N VAL A 197 -5.07 10.50 1.52
CA VAL A 197 -5.79 11.72 1.14
C VAL A 197 -7.09 11.42 0.40
N GLN A 198 -7.12 10.45 -0.52
CA GLN A 198 -8.36 10.06 -1.21
C GLN A 198 -9.38 9.47 -0.22
N ALA A 199 -8.94 8.55 0.65
CA ALA A 199 -9.82 7.88 1.60
C ALA A 199 -10.40 8.83 2.64
N ALA A 200 -9.65 9.88 3.01
CA ALA A 200 -10.12 10.93 3.90
C ALA A 200 -10.98 12.01 3.20
N GLY A 201 -10.86 12.15 1.89
CA GLY A 201 -11.45 13.25 1.12
C GLY A 201 -12.66 12.87 0.26
N GLU A 202 -13.03 11.60 0.16
CA GLU A 202 -14.07 11.09 -0.75
C GLU A 202 -13.84 11.48 -2.22
N TRP A 203 -12.57 11.54 -2.66
CA TRP A 203 -12.26 11.97 -4.02
C TRP A 203 -12.71 10.92 -5.04
N PRO A 204 -13.23 11.35 -6.21
CA PRO A 204 -13.69 10.43 -7.24
C PRO A 204 -12.53 9.57 -7.74
N MET A 205 -12.79 8.29 -8.05
CA MET A 205 -11.76 7.30 -8.40
C MET A 205 -10.83 7.72 -9.57
N TRP A 206 -11.28 8.58 -10.48
CA TRP A 206 -10.44 9.09 -11.58
C TRP A 206 -9.29 9.99 -11.09
N SER A 207 -9.41 10.55 -9.88
CA SER A 207 -8.35 11.38 -9.27
C SER A 207 -7.09 10.56 -8.98
N ILE A 208 -7.21 9.25 -8.73
CA ILE A 208 -6.08 8.36 -8.45
C ILE A 208 -5.10 8.32 -9.62
N PRO A 209 -5.47 7.90 -10.85
CA PRO A 209 -4.53 7.93 -11.98
C PRO A 209 -4.14 9.37 -12.38
N ALA A 210 -5.02 10.36 -12.18
CA ALA A 210 -4.72 11.76 -12.51
C ALA A 210 -3.64 12.38 -11.62
N VAL A 211 -3.59 12.02 -10.34
CA VAL A 211 -2.56 12.49 -9.39
C VAL A 211 -1.35 11.55 -9.40
N TRP A 212 -1.59 10.25 -9.39
CA TRP A 212 -0.54 9.23 -9.36
C TRP A 212 0.28 9.21 -10.64
N GLY A 213 -0.33 9.35 -11.81
CA GLY A 213 0.37 9.31 -13.10
C GLY A 213 1.49 10.34 -13.20
N PRO A 214 1.23 11.65 -13.01
CA PRO A 214 2.25 12.68 -13.00
C PRO A 214 3.31 12.47 -11.91
N LEU A 215 2.88 12.07 -10.71
CA LEU A 215 3.81 11.85 -9.59
C LEU A 215 4.74 10.66 -9.84
N ALA A 216 4.22 9.56 -10.39
CA ALA A 216 5.00 8.41 -10.79
C ALA A 216 5.97 8.75 -11.93
N LEU A 217 5.54 9.56 -12.90
CA LEU A 217 6.38 10.04 -13.98
C LEU A 217 7.54 10.91 -13.46
N LEU A 218 7.26 11.83 -12.54
CA LEU A 218 8.27 12.69 -11.91
C LEU A 218 9.28 11.86 -11.10
N LEU A 219 8.81 10.88 -10.32
CA LEU A 219 9.68 9.99 -9.55
C LEU A 219 10.54 9.10 -10.45
N LEU A 220 9.97 8.58 -11.54
CA LEU A 220 10.71 7.82 -12.55
C LEU A 220 11.76 8.70 -13.25
N ALA A 221 11.40 9.92 -13.66
CA ALA A 221 12.31 10.86 -14.29
C ALA A 221 13.46 11.26 -13.35
N SER A 222 13.15 11.52 -12.08
CA SER A 222 14.13 11.77 -11.02
C SER A 222 15.09 10.58 -10.87
N ALA A 223 14.54 9.37 -10.71
CA ALA A 223 15.35 8.15 -10.59
C ALA A 223 16.28 7.95 -11.79
N ALA A 224 15.79 8.20 -13.02
CA ALA A 224 16.58 8.12 -14.24
C ALA A 224 17.69 9.19 -14.29
N ALA A 225 17.38 10.44 -13.92
CA ALA A 225 18.35 11.53 -13.89
C ALA A 225 19.47 11.27 -12.86
N PHE A 226 19.11 10.85 -11.65
CA PHE A 226 20.09 10.50 -10.63
C PHE A 226 20.89 9.24 -10.99
N ALA A 227 20.29 8.25 -11.63
CA ALA A 227 21.02 7.10 -12.16
C ALA A 227 22.04 7.53 -13.23
N ALA A 228 21.64 8.42 -14.15
CA ALA A 228 22.53 8.97 -15.16
C ALA A 228 23.69 9.76 -14.53
N ALA A 229 23.42 10.62 -13.56
CA ALA A 229 24.45 11.36 -12.81
C ALA A 229 25.41 10.42 -12.05
N ALA A 230 24.88 9.35 -11.44
CA ALA A 230 25.68 8.32 -10.79
C ALA A 230 26.62 7.58 -11.77
N LEU A 231 26.13 7.28 -12.97
CA LEU A 231 26.91 6.64 -14.03
C LEU A 231 28.02 7.56 -14.57
N ARG A 232 27.75 8.87 -14.67
CA ARG A 232 28.74 9.89 -15.05
C ARG A 232 29.78 10.14 -13.95
N GLY A 233 29.48 9.76 -12.70
CA GLY A 233 30.37 9.95 -11.55
C GLY A 233 30.20 11.30 -10.83
N GLU A 234 29.13 12.03 -11.14
CA GLU A 234 28.86 13.39 -10.63
C GLU A 234 28.37 13.41 -9.18
N LEU A 235 27.84 12.29 -8.66
CA LEU A 235 27.36 12.17 -7.27
C LEU A 235 28.48 11.91 -6.24
N GLY A 236 29.66 12.49 -6.46
CA GLY A 236 30.77 12.41 -5.51
C GLY A 236 30.48 13.19 -4.24
N TYR A 237 30.55 12.53 -3.09
CA TYR A 237 30.78 13.22 -1.82
C TYR A 237 32.22 13.76 -1.91
N GLU A 238 32.40 15.06 -2.15
CA GLU A 238 33.67 15.70 -1.82
C GLU A 238 33.85 15.45 -0.33
N ALA A 239 34.75 14.54 0.03
CA ALA A 239 35.20 14.44 1.40
C ALA A 239 35.67 15.85 1.78
N PRO A 240 35.22 16.43 2.92
CA PRO A 240 35.74 17.72 3.35
C PRO A 240 37.26 17.60 3.31
N SER A 241 37.86 18.44 2.47
CA SER A 241 39.31 18.53 2.34
C SER A 241 39.85 18.60 3.75
N SER A 242 40.64 17.61 4.13
CA SER A 242 41.31 17.58 5.42
C SER A 242 42.13 18.86 5.52
N ALA A 243 41.55 19.86 6.18
CA ALA A 243 42.13 21.15 6.39
C ALA A 243 43.43 20.96 7.16
N GLY A 244 44.52 21.42 6.56
CA GLY A 244 45.76 21.81 7.22
C GLY A 244 46.28 20.86 8.29
N SER A 245 47.18 19.96 7.91
CA SER A 245 48.16 19.45 8.86
C SER A 245 48.86 20.64 9.52
N PRO A 246 48.87 20.77 10.87
CA PRO A 246 49.61 21.84 11.54
C PRO A 246 51.09 21.68 11.19
N ARG A 247 51.67 22.72 10.60
CA ARG A 247 53.09 22.82 10.34
C ARG A 247 53.81 22.77 11.69
N ALA A 248 54.51 21.69 11.98
CA ALA A 248 55.35 21.58 13.17
C ALA A 248 56.39 22.73 13.17
N PRO A 249 56.53 23.51 14.25
CA PRO A 249 57.50 24.58 14.30
C PRO A 249 58.92 24.03 14.48
N GLY A 250 59.78 24.42 13.54
CA GLY A 250 61.20 24.73 13.70
C GLY A 250 62.03 23.86 14.64
N GLY A 251 62.84 22.98 14.05
CA GLY A 251 64.00 22.40 14.71
C GLY A 251 64.99 23.48 15.19
N LEU A 252 65.47 23.31 16.41
CA LEU A 252 66.58 24.05 16.99
C LEU A 252 67.91 23.51 16.44
N PRO A 253 68.87 24.37 16.07
CA PRO A 253 70.23 23.94 15.72
C PRO A 253 71.01 23.60 17.00
N GLY A 254 71.50 22.36 17.06
CA GLY A 254 72.38 21.89 18.12
C GLY A 254 73.75 22.57 18.07
N ALA A 255 74.10 23.23 19.17
CA ALA A 255 75.45 23.67 19.47
C ALA A 255 76.29 22.46 19.92
N GLY A 256 77.31 22.13 19.14
CA GLY A 256 78.31 21.10 19.47
C GLY A 256 79.70 21.68 19.36
N SER A 257 80.20 22.26 20.45
CA SER A 257 81.57 22.70 20.63
C SER A 257 82.43 21.56 21.15
N GLY A 258 83.60 21.33 20.55
CA GLY A 258 84.69 20.61 21.21
C GLY A 258 85.76 20.04 20.25
N PRO A 259 86.92 20.70 20.11
CA PRO A 259 88.15 20.07 19.68
C PRO A 259 89.01 19.71 20.91
N GLY A 260 89.47 18.46 20.98
CA GLY A 260 90.39 17.99 22.02
C GLY A 260 91.12 16.72 21.60
N THR A 261 92.27 16.92 20.95
CA THR A 261 93.59 16.23 21.10
C THR A 261 93.65 14.99 22.02
N VAL A 262 94.45 13.94 21.83
CA VAL A 262 95.63 13.62 20.99
C VAL A 262 95.89 12.10 21.14
N ARG A 263 96.61 11.51 20.19
CA ARG A 263 97.07 10.11 20.16
C ARG A 263 98.46 9.98 20.84
N ALA A 264 98.68 8.81 21.44
CA ALA A 264 99.93 8.23 21.96
C ALA A 264 100.38 8.68 23.36
#